data_AF-A0A7W5LQN9-F1
#
_entry.id   AF-A0A7W5LQN9-F1
#
_cell.length_a   1.000
_cell.length_b   1.000
_cell.length_c   1.000
_cell.angle_alpha   90.00
_cell.angle_beta   90.00
_cell.angle_gamma   90.00
#
_symmetry.space_group_name_H-M   'P 1'
#
loop_
_entity.id
_entity.type
_entity.pdbx_description
1 polymer ?
#
loop_
_entity_poly.entity_id
_entity_poly.type
_entity_poly.pdbx_seq_one_letter_code
_entity_poly.pdbx_strand_id
1 'polypeptide(L)'
;MTDRTLEELKRQMEAARADKAQADTRYNAIAKSYHRARCDRSGLIGKFASNHRYAILIQDITFTGDQAFYFTGQKMRKDGTLDHKTGIVYAQHAKIFEFISHETGALV
;
A
#
# COMPACT_ATOMS: atom_id res chain seq x y z
N MET A 1 -49.58 -17.31 16.02
CA MET A 1 -48.52 -16.67 16.84
C MET A 1 -47.11 -16.86 16.23
N THR A 2 -46.98 -17.03 14.91
CA THR A 2 -45.71 -17.41 14.25
C THR A 2 -45.10 -16.31 13.37
N ASP A 3 -45.88 -15.31 12.95
CA ASP A 3 -45.38 -14.26 12.04
C ASP A 3 -44.54 -13.21 12.76
N ARG A 4 -44.91 -12.86 14.00
CA ARG A 4 -44.16 -11.90 14.83
C ARG A 4 -42.74 -12.37 15.13
N THR A 5 -42.52 -13.67 15.33
CA THR A 5 -41.17 -14.21 15.60
C THR A 5 -40.29 -14.22 14.35
N LEU A 6 -40.89 -14.39 13.17
CA LEU A 6 -40.18 -14.42 11.89
C LEU A 6 -39.77 -13.01 11.43
N GLU A 7 -40.61 -12.01 11.68
CA GLU A 7 -40.26 -10.59 11.49
C GLU A 7 -39.17 -10.12 12.47
N GLU A 8 -39.24 -10.54 13.73
CA GLU A 8 -38.22 -10.24 14.75
C GLU A 8 -36.84 -10.81 14.34
N LEU A 9 -36.81 -12.06 13.87
CA LEU A 9 -35.59 -12.72 13.37
C LEU A 9 -35.02 -12.02 12.13
N LYS A 10 -35.88 -11.56 11.21
CA LYS A 10 -35.43 -10.77 10.04
C LYS A 10 -34.78 -9.45 10.47
N ARG A 11 -35.38 -8.73 11.42
CA ARG A 11 -34.80 -7.50 11.97
C ARG A 11 -33.46 -7.73 12.64
N GLN A 12 -33.32 -8.79 13.43
CA GLN A 12 -32.05 -9.15 14.07
C GLN A 12 -30.97 -9.51 13.05
N MET A 13 -31.33 -10.23 11.98
CA MET A 13 -30.39 -10.57 10.91
C MET A 13 -29.94 -9.31 10.14
N GLU A 14 -30.85 -8.37 9.86
CA GLU A 14 -30.52 -7.11 9.21
C GLU A 14 -29.61 -6.23 10.10
N ALA A 15 -29.90 -6.15 11.39
CA ALA A 15 -29.04 -5.47 12.37
C ALA A 15 -27.63 -6.09 12.41
N ALA A 16 -27.53 -7.43 12.50
CA ALA A 16 -26.25 -8.12 12.51
C ALA A 16 -25.44 -7.91 11.21
N ARG A 17 -26.12 -7.81 10.05
CA ARG A 17 -25.47 -7.47 8.77
C ARG A 17 -24.95 -6.03 8.76
N ALA A 18 -25.72 -5.09 9.28
CA ALA A 18 -25.30 -3.70 9.39
C ALA A 18 -24.08 -3.56 10.32
N ASP A 19 -24.11 -4.22 11.48
CA ASP A 19 -23.01 -4.23 12.43
C ASP A 19 -21.74 -4.85 11.83
N LYS A 20 -21.87 -5.96 11.10
CA LYS A 20 -20.74 -6.57 10.37
C LYS A 20 -20.16 -5.59 9.34
N ALA A 21 -21.00 -4.96 8.52
CA ALA A 21 -20.53 -4.01 7.51
C ALA A 21 -19.80 -2.81 8.16
N GLN A 22 -20.30 -2.34 9.31
CA GLN A 22 -19.64 -1.29 10.07
C GLN A 22 -18.30 -1.76 10.65
N ALA A 23 -18.23 -2.97 11.18
CA ALA A 23 -16.99 -3.57 11.68
C ALA A 23 -15.95 -3.73 10.56
N ASP A 24 -16.36 -4.25 9.40
CA ASP A 24 -15.50 -4.38 8.21
C ASP A 24 -14.96 -3.01 7.76
N THR A 25 -15.80 -1.98 7.79
CA THR A 25 -15.39 -0.61 7.45
C THR A 25 -14.35 -0.07 8.43
N ARG A 26 -14.57 -0.25 9.74
CA ARG A 26 -13.60 0.16 10.78
C ARG A 26 -12.29 -0.60 10.67
N TYR A 27 -12.37 -1.92 10.44
CA TYR A 27 -11.20 -2.76 10.24
C TYR A 27 -10.37 -2.29 9.05
N ASN A 28 -11.01 -2.04 7.90
CA ASN A 28 -10.33 -1.54 6.70
C ASN A 28 -9.69 -0.16 6.92
N ALA A 29 -10.34 0.73 7.67
CA ALA A 29 -9.77 2.02 8.02
C ALA A 29 -8.51 1.89 8.89
N ILE A 30 -8.55 1.02 9.90
CA ILE A 30 -7.40 0.73 10.77
C ILE A 30 -6.27 0.07 9.99
N ALA A 31 -6.58 -0.94 9.17
CA ALA A 31 -5.60 -1.62 8.33
C ALA A 31 -4.88 -0.65 7.38
N LYS A 32 -5.62 0.27 6.76
CA LYS A 32 -5.05 1.31 5.90
C LYS A 32 -4.18 2.31 6.66
N SER A 33 -4.58 2.69 7.87
CA SER A 33 -3.78 3.58 8.74
C SER A 33 -2.49 2.89 9.19
N TYR A 34 -2.56 1.63 9.61
CA TYR A 34 -1.42 0.83 9.98
C TYR A 34 -0.45 0.64 8.82
N HIS A 35 -0.98 0.34 7.63
CA HIS A 35 -0.19 0.23 6.40
C HIS A 35 0.57 1.51 6.08
N ARG A 36 -0.11 2.66 6.13
CA ARG A 36 0.54 3.98 5.92
C ARG A 36 1.65 4.24 6.92
N ALA A 37 1.38 4.09 8.21
CA ALA A 37 2.39 4.28 9.25
C ALA A 37 3.60 3.36 9.05
N ARG A 38 3.38 2.15 8.54
CA ARG A 38 4.43 1.19 8.24
C ARG A 38 5.23 1.56 6.99
N CYS A 39 4.57 2.02 5.92
CA CYS A 39 5.25 2.59 4.76
C CYS A 39 6.13 3.77 5.16
N ASP A 40 5.61 4.69 5.98
CA ASP A 40 6.36 5.85 6.47
C ASP A 40 7.56 5.43 7.32
N ARG A 41 7.36 4.47 8.24
CA ARG A 41 8.44 3.92 9.09
C ARG A 41 9.57 3.27 8.28
N SER A 42 9.29 2.75 7.09
CA SER A 42 10.32 2.16 6.23
C SER A 42 11.32 3.19 5.71
N GLY A 43 10.93 4.46 5.60
CA GLY A 43 11.74 5.51 4.98
C GLY A 43 12.04 5.28 3.49
N LEU A 44 11.31 4.38 2.82
CA LEU A 44 11.52 4.04 1.41
C LEU A 44 10.60 4.80 0.46
N ILE A 45 9.50 5.37 0.96
CA ILE A 45 8.60 6.21 0.16
C ILE A 45 9.40 7.40 -0.38
N GLY A 46 9.27 7.65 -1.68
CA GLY A 46 10.04 8.68 -2.38
C GLY A 46 11.47 8.27 -2.74
N LYS A 47 11.95 7.07 -2.39
CA LYS A 47 13.23 6.54 -2.91
C LYS A 47 13.02 5.86 -4.27
N PHE A 48 14.11 5.59 -4.99
CA PHE A 48 14.06 4.81 -6.23
C PHE A 48 14.40 3.34 -5.97
N ALA A 49 13.56 2.44 -6.46
CA ALA A 49 13.86 1.01 -6.54
C ALA A 49 14.04 0.61 -8.01
N SER A 50 15.11 -0.11 -8.33
CA SER A 50 15.33 -0.64 -9.67
C SER A 50 15.57 -2.14 -9.70
N ASN A 51 15.24 -2.74 -10.83
CA ASN A 51 15.63 -4.08 -11.21
C ASN A 51 16.30 -4.05 -12.59
N HIS A 52 16.57 -5.23 -13.16
CA HIS A 52 17.19 -5.36 -14.48
C HIS A 52 16.37 -4.78 -15.65
N ARG A 53 15.07 -4.53 -15.47
CA ARG A 53 14.18 -4.06 -16.55
C ARG A 53 13.92 -2.56 -16.50
N TYR A 54 13.70 -2.02 -15.31
CA TYR A 54 13.33 -0.62 -15.11
C TYR A 54 13.54 -0.19 -13.64
N ALA A 55 13.44 1.12 -13.40
CA ALA A 55 13.36 1.69 -12.07
C ALA A 55 11.96 2.28 -11.82
N ILE A 56 11.58 2.42 -10.54
CA ILE A 56 10.37 3.10 -10.09
C ILE A 56 10.69 4.09 -8.98
N LEU A 57 9.96 5.20 -8.93
CA LEU A 57 9.85 6.03 -7.73
C LEU A 57 8.85 5.38 -6.77
N ILE A 58 9.30 4.92 -5.61
CA ILE A 58 8.47 4.16 -4.66
C ILE A 58 7.38 5.07 -4.09
N GLN A 59 6.12 4.69 -4.30
CA GLN A 59 4.93 5.39 -3.81
C GLN A 59 4.16 4.56 -2.78
N ASP A 60 4.28 3.24 -2.83
CA ASP A 60 3.69 2.34 -1.86
C ASP A 60 4.50 1.04 -1.75
N ILE A 61 4.34 0.34 -0.63
CA ILE A 61 5.10 -0.85 -0.27
C ILE A 61 4.13 -1.90 0.23
N THR A 62 4.10 -3.06 -0.41
CA THR A 62 3.34 -4.19 0.11
C THR A 62 4.25 -5.07 0.96
N PHE A 63 3.74 -5.48 2.11
CA PHE A 63 4.48 -6.28 3.08
C PHE A 63 3.89 -7.69 3.20
N THR A 64 4.77 -8.66 3.45
CA THR A 64 4.40 -10.02 3.84
C THR A 64 5.04 -10.29 5.21
N GLY A 65 4.23 -10.46 6.25
CA GLY A 65 4.72 -10.46 7.63
C GLY A 65 5.39 -9.12 7.95
N ASP A 66 6.64 -9.14 8.45
CA ASP A 66 7.43 -7.95 8.79
C ASP A 66 8.30 -7.41 7.64
N GLN A 67 8.42 -8.13 6.53
CA GLN A 67 9.30 -7.77 5.42
C GLN A 67 8.55 -7.12 4.24
N ALA A 68 9.21 -6.19 3.56
CA ALA A 68 8.72 -5.65 2.30
C ALA A 68 8.75 -6.76 1.23
N PHE A 69 7.63 -6.96 0.53
CA PHE A 69 7.49 -7.97 -0.51
C PHE A 69 7.67 -7.36 -1.91
N TYR A 70 7.00 -6.24 -2.18
CA TYR A 70 7.23 -5.46 -3.40
C TYR A 70 6.94 -3.97 -3.18
N PHE A 71 7.54 -3.17 -4.06
CA PHE A 71 7.37 -1.74 -4.17
C PHE A 71 6.52 -1.42 -5.39
N THR A 72 5.62 -0.45 -5.27
CA THR A 72 4.85 0.08 -6.40
C THR A 72 5.09 1.56 -6.56
N GLY A 73 5.01 2.03 -7.80
CA GLY A 73 5.36 3.42 -8.10
C GLY A 73 5.47 3.71 -9.58
N GLN A 74 5.66 4.98 -9.93
CA GLN A 74 5.80 5.41 -11.32
C GLN A 74 7.12 4.91 -11.91
N LYS A 75 7.05 4.31 -13.10
CA LYS A 75 8.24 3.85 -13.82
C LYS A 75 9.11 5.03 -14.25
N MET A 76 10.41 4.87 -14.13
CA MET A 76 11.39 5.82 -14.65
C MET A 76 11.81 5.38 -16.06
N ARG A 77 11.85 6.34 -16.98
CA ARG A 77 12.36 6.17 -18.34
C ARG A 77 13.89 6.18 -18.35
N LYS A 78 14.47 5.77 -19.48
CA LYS A 78 15.94 5.78 -19.67
C LYS A 78 16.54 7.18 -19.60
N ASP A 79 15.76 8.20 -19.91
CA ASP A 79 16.16 9.62 -19.85
C ASP A 79 16.05 10.22 -18.43
N GLY A 80 15.64 9.43 -17.43
CA GLY A 80 15.49 9.85 -16.04
C GLY A 80 14.14 10.48 -15.70
N THR A 81 13.23 10.66 -16.67
CA THR A 81 11.89 11.19 -16.41
C THR A 81 10.93 10.11 -15.91
N LEU A 82 9.90 10.51 -15.15
CA LEU A 82 8.85 9.61 -14.70
C LEU A 82 7.82 9.40 -15.81
N ASP A 83 7.46 8.14 -16.02
CA ASP A 83 6.38 7.73 -16.91
C ASP A 83 5.05 7.67 -16.14
N HIS A 84 3.96 7.95 -16.86
CA HIS A 84 2.59 7.83 -16.33
C HIS A 84 2.21 6.39 -15.94
N LYS A 85 3.01 5.39 -16.34
CA LYS A 85 2.76 3.97 -16.07
C LYS A 85 3.34 3.58 -14.71
N THR A 86 2.50 2.99 -13.87
CA THR A 86 2.94 2.35 -12.62
C THR A 86 3.66 1.04 -12.91
N GLY A 87 4.69 0.73 -12.12
CA GLY A 87 5.45 -0.51 -12.14
C GLY A 87 5.51 -1.16 -10.77
N ILE A 88 5.98 -2.41 -10.75
CA ILE A 88 6.15 -3.22 -9.54
C ILE A 88 7.58 -3.74 -9.53
N VAL A 89 8.30 -3.47 -8.44
CA VAL A 89 9.64 -4.03 -8.21
C VAL A 89 9.57 -4.89 -6.96
N TYR A 90 9.79 -6.20 -7.11
CA TYR A 90 9.86 -7.13 -5.98
C TYR A 90 11.10 -6.86 -5.14
N ALA A 91 10.95 -6.86 -3.81
CA ALA A 91 12.02 -6.50 -2.88
C ALA A 91 13.26 -7.39 -3.03
N GLN A 92 13.07 -8.68 -3.29
CA GLN A 92 14.15 -9.65 -3.57
C GLN A 92 15.03 -9.30 -4.79
N HIS A 93 14.56 -8.41 -5.68
CA HIS A 93 15.29 -7.99 -6.88
C HIS A 93 15.60 -6.49 -6.88
N ALA A 94 15.25 -5.80 -5.81
CA ALA A 94 15.35 -4.36 -5.74
C ALA A 94 16.77 -3.93 -5.36
N LYS A 95 17.35 -3.04 -6.15
CA LYS A 95 18.41 -2.14 -5.69
C LYS A 95 17.76 -0.81 -5.36
N ILE A 96 17.93 -0.35 -4.12
CA ILE A 96 17.31 0.88 -3.64
C ILE A 96 18.37 1.97 -3.57
N PHE A 97 18.05 3.14 -4.10
CA PHE A 97 18.93 4.29 -4.17
C PHE A 97 18.32 5.45 -3.40
N GLU A 98 19.16 6.19 -2.68
CA GLU A 98 18.76 7.46 -2.08
C GLU A 98 18.80 8.57 -3.12
N PHE A 99 17.93 9.58 -2.97
CA PHE A 99 17.98 10.76 -3.81
C PHE A 99 19.32 11.46 -3.60
N ILE A 100 20.06 11.71 -4.68
CA ILE A 100 21.13 12.71 -4.68
C ILE A 100 20.42 14.04 -4.48
N SER A 101 20.56 14.66 -3.30
CA SER A 101 20.00 15.99 -3.09
C SER A 101 20.61 16.92 -4.13
N HIS A 102 19.77 17.63 -4.88
CA HIS A 102 20.21 18.56 -5.91
C HIS A 102 20.87 19.82 -5.34
N GLU A 103 21.02 19.93 -4.02
CA GLU A 103 21.70 21.05 -3.34
C GLU A 103 23.20 20.84 -3.17
N THR A 104 23.72 19.62 -3.32
CA THR A 104 25.15 19.35 -3.24
C THR A 104 25.53 18.33 -4.29
N GLY A 105 26.10 18.79 -5.41
CA GLY A 105 26.71 17.95 -6.43
C GLY A 105 27.96 17.22 -5.94
N ALA A 106 27.84 16.38 -4.92
CA ALA A 106 28.88 15.52 -4.41
C ALA A 106 28.30 14.14 -4.08
N LEU A 107 28.84 13.12 -4.73
CA LEU A 107 28.64 11.71 -4.40
C LEU A 107 29.34 11.44 -3.06
N VAL A 108 28.60 10.92 -2.08
CA VAL A 108 29.15 10.23 -0.90
C VAL A 108 28.73 8.78 -0.98
#